data_AF-A0A3D6DLL8-F1
#
_entry.id   AF-A0A3D6DLL8-F1
#
_cell.length_a   1.000
_cell.length_b   1.000
_cell.length_c   1.000
_cell.angle_alpha   90.00
_cell.angle_beta   90.00
_cell.angle_gamma   90.00
#
_symmetry.space_group_name_H-M   'P 1'
#
loop_
_entity.id
_entity.type
_entity.pdbx_description
1 polymer ?
#
loop_
_entity_poly.entity_id
_entity_poly.type
_entity_poly.pdbx_seq_one_letter_code
_entity_poly.pdbx_strand_id
1 'polypeptide(L)' 'MTLIKSISGIRGTIGGKTSENLTPLDTVLFTAAYARWLKRNIKTDRYAVVVGRDA' A
#
# COMPACT_ATOMS: atom_id res chain seq x y z
N MET A 1 -8.56 -14.40 -4.72
CA MET A 1 -8.75 -13.46 -5.85
C MET A 1 -7.39 -12.85 -6.12
N THR A 2 -6.93 -12.88 -7.38
CA THR A 2 -5.58 -12.40 -7.73
C THR A 2 -5.34 -10.97 -7.25
N LEU A 3 -4.12 -10.65 -6.87
CA LEU A 3 -3.69 -9.30 -6.53
C LEU A 3 -3.82 -8.39 -7.76
N ILE A 4 -4.77 -7.46 -7.71
CA ILE A 4 -5.06 -6.48 -8.76
C ILE A 4 -4.46 -5.14 -8.37
N LYS A 5 -3.71 -4.54 -9.29
CA LYS A 5 -3.24 -3.16 -9.22
C LYS A 5 -3.99 -2.38 -10.30
N SER A 6 -4.89 -1.48 -9.93
CA SER A 6 -5.70 -0.73 -10.89
C SER A 6 -5.73 0.76 -10.56
N ILE A 7 -6.42 1.53 -11.41
CA ILE A 7 -6.68 2.96 -11.20
C ILE A 7 -7.37 3.27 -9.87
N SER A 8 -8.07 2.29 -9.30
CA SER A 8 -8.77 2.40 -8.02
C SER A 8 -8.12 1.49 -6.96
N GLY A 9 -6.79 1.60 -6.87
CA GLY A 9 -6.01 1.02 -5.78
C GLY A 9 -5.57 -0.44 -5.99
N ILE A 10 -5.09 -1.01 -4.88
CA ILE A 10 -4.52 -2.36 -4.82
C ILE A 10 -5.49 -3.24 -4.03
N ARG A 11 -5.96 -4.32 -4.66
CA ARG A 11 -7.02 -5.18 -4.12
C ARG A 11 -6.63 -6.64 -4.26
N GLY A 12 -6.99 -7.45 -3.27
CA GLY A 12 -6.74 -8.87 -3.28
C GLY A 12 -7.42 -9.53 -2.09
N THR A 13 -7.48 -10.86 -2.09
CA THR A 13 -7.92 -11.60 -0.89
C THR A 13 -6.87 -11.44 0.20
N ILE A 14 -7.28 -11.27 1.46
CA ILE A 14 -6.35 -11.17 2.59
C ILE A 14 -5.67 -12.53 2.83
N GLY A 15 -4.33 -12.55 2.90
CA GLY A 15 -3.54 -13.75 3.16
C GLY A 15 -3.14 -14.51 1.90
N GLY A 16 -2.79 -15.79 2.03
CA GLY A 16 -2.32 -16.63 0.92
C GLY A 16 -0.87 -16.34 0.50
N LYS A 17 -0.54 -16.62 -0.77
CA LYS A 17 0.81 -16.45 -1.32
C LYS A 17 1.07 -14.98 -1.69
N THR A 18 2.24 -14.48 -1.32
CA THR A 18 2.72 -13.12 -1.64
C THR A 18 2.67 -12.87 -3.14
N SER A 19 2.32 -11.63 -3.52
CA SER A 19 2.18 -11.19 -4.92
C SER A 19 1.08 -11.84 -5.75
N GLU A 20 0.45 -12.91 -5.25
CA GLU A 20 -0.76 -13.50 -5.82
C GLU A 20 -2.03 -13.04 -5.10
N ASN A 21 -1.94 -12.72 -3.81
CA ASN A 21 -3.02 -12.18 -2.99
C ASN A 21 -2.53 -10.96 -2.20
N LEU A 22 -3.40 -10.32 -1.41
CA LEU A 22 -3.00 -9.21 -0.54
C LEU A 22 -2.47 -9.77 0.78
N THR A 23 -1.15 -9.98 0.86
CA THR A 23 -0.50 -10.45 2.09
C THR A 23 0.02 -9.30 2.95
N PRO A 24 0.31 -9.53 4.24
CA PRO A 24 0.96 -8.53 5.07
C PRO A 24 2.27 -8.00 4.48
N LEU A 25 3.05 -8.84 3.80
CA LEU A 25 4.28 -8.42 3.13
C LEU A 25 4.00 -7.51 1.94
N ASP A 26 2.95 -7.78 1.17
CA ASP A 26 2.51 -6.91 0.08
C ASP A 26 2.03 -5.56 0.61
N THR A 27 1.29 -5.53 1.72
CA THR A 27 0.90 -4.28 2.41
C THR A 27 2.13 -3.45 2.78
N VAL A 28 3.13 -4.07 3.41
CA VAL A 28 4.39 -3.38 3.77
C VAL A 28 5.08 -2.83 2.52
N LEU A 29 5.19 -3.62 1.46
CA LEU A 29 5.83 -3.22 0.20
C LEU A 29 5.16 -1.96 -0.39
N PHE A 30 3.83 -1.97 -0.52
CA PHE A 30 3.11 -0.87 -1.14
C PHE A 30 3.11 0.39 -0.27
N THR A 31 2.95 0.25 1.05
CA THR A 31 3.04 1.39 1.97
C THR A 31 4.45 1.99 1.97
N ALA A 32 5.51 1.18 1.95
CA ALA A 32 6.89 1.65 1.88
C ALA A 32 7.17 2.36 0.54
N ALA A 33 6.66 1.83 -0.57
CA ALA A 33 6.76 2.46 -1.88
C ALA A 33 6.07 3.83 -1.90
N TYR A 34 4.86 3.95 -1.33
CA TYR A 34 4.15 5.22 -1.17
C TYR A 34 4.96 6.20 -0.31
N ALA A 35 5.47 5.78 0.84
CA ALA A 35 6.27 6.64 1.71
C ALA A 35 7.56 7.13 1.01
N ARG A 36 8.19 6.28 0.19
CA ARG A 36 9.35 6.66 -0.61
C ARG A 36 8.99 7.68 -1.68
N TRP A 37 7.86 7.49 -2.36
CA TRP A 37 7.34 8.47 -3.32
C TRP A 37 7.02 9.80 -2.63
N LEU A 38 6.34 9.77 -1.48
CA LEU A 38 6.01 10.96 -0.69
C LEU A 38 7.26 11.78 -0.36
N LYS A 39 8.29 11.16 0.21
CA LYS A 39 9.56 11.82 0.56
C LYS A 39 10.32 12.39 -0.63
N ARG A 40 10.17 11.80 -1.81
CA ARG A 40 10.82 12.28 -3.05
C ARG A 40 10.12 13.50 -3.64
N ASN A 41 8.81 13.57 -3.51
CA ASN A 41 8.01 14.58 -4.21
C ASN A 41 7.58 15.74 -3.30
N ILE A 42 7.56 15.54 -1.99
CA ILE A 42 7.15 16.56 -1.02
C ILE A 42 8.32 16.89 -0.10
N LYS A 43 8.68 18.17 -0.03
CA LYS A 43 9.60 18.72 0.96
C LYS A 43 8.80 19.36 2.08
N THR A 44 8.98 18.86 3.29
CA THR A 44 8.35 19.40 4.50
C THR A 44 9.18 19.01 5.71
N ASP A 45 9.12 19.81 6.78
CA ASP A 45 9.84 19.53 8.02
C ASP A 45 9.24 18.35 8.78
N ARG A 46 7.94 18.06 8.56
CA ARG A 46 7.25 16.95 9.21
C ARG A 46 6.25 16.29 8.26
N TYR A 47 6.48 15.01 7.98
CA TYR A 47 5.53 14.19 7.23
C TYR A 47 4.41 13.67 8.15
N ALA A 48 3.17 13.75 7.68
CA ALA A 48 2.00 13.17 8.32
C ALA A 48 1.18 12.39 7.29
N VAL A 49 0.73 11.18 7.65
CA VAL A 49 -0.12 10.32 6.82
C VAL A 49 -1.27 9.85 7.68
N VAL A 50 -2.50 10.13 7.27
CA VAL A 50 -3.71 9.67 7.95
C VAL A 50 -4.14 8.34 7.31
N VAL A 51 -4.46 7.35 8.15
CA VAL A 51 -4.87 6.02 7.72
C VAL A 51 -6.31 5.77 8.18
N GLY A 52 -7.12 5.20 7.30
CA GLY A 52 -8.48 4.73 7.59
C GLY A 52 -8.66 3.27 7.16
N ARG A 53 -9.70 2.63 7.67
CA ARG A 53 -10.14 1.28 7.27
C ARG A 53 -11.66 1.19 7.27
N ASP A 54 -12.19 0.20 6.57
CA ASP A 54 -13.58 -0.24 6.70
C ASP A 54 -13.80 -1.04 8.01
N ALA A 55 -15.05 -1.41 8.28
CA ALA A 55 -15.52 -1.98 9.56
C ALA A 55 -14.88 -3.34 9.89
#